data_AF-A0A4P8PTK1-F1
#
_entry.id   AF-A0A4P8PTK1-F1
#
_cell.length_a   1.000
_cell.length_b   1.000
_cell.length_c   1.000
_cell.angle_alpha   90.00
_cell.angle_beta   90.00
_cell.angle_gamma   90.00
#
_symmetry.space_group_name_H-M   'P 1'
#
loop_
_entity.id
_entity.type
_entity.pdbx_description
1 polymer ?
#
loop_
_entity_poly.entity_id
_entity_poly.type
_entity_poly.pdbx_seq_one_letter_code
_entity_poly.pdbx_strand_id
1 'polypeptide(L)'
;MKIRHLVAVAAAPLILVAGCGDSDESTASAPANGQATADGSTAQDAAVSVMCAQVTAFLDSSQQQAESAGQPFDRQAKGDEFLETLKANGGPVVAAYNQQAEAAGQPPLDPATATWEDVPAEARDLIEQSVQAGVSGNC
;
A
#
# COMPACT_ATOMS: atom_id res chain seq x y z
N MET A 1 51.31 24.52 -18.27
CA MET A 1 50.90 23.17 -17.82
C MET A 1 50.16 23.29 -16.49
N LYS A 2 49.16 22.42 -16.30
CA LYS A 2 48.11 22.37 -15.26
C LYS A 2 48.51 22.80 -13.84
N ILE A 3 47.80 23.78 -13.29
CA ILE A 3 47.70 24.01 -11.84
C ILE A 3 46.29 23.58 -11.42
N ARG A 4 46.25 22.64 -10.47
CA ARG A 4 45.08 21.92 -9.98
C ARG A 4 44.24 22.84 -9.08
N HIS A 5 42.95 23.02 -9.39
CA HIS A 5 41.96 23.52 -8.42
C HIS A 5 41.84 22.46 -7.30
N LEU A 6 42.20 22.78 -6.04
CA LEU A 6 41.33 23.34 -4.98
C LEU A 6 39.99 22.61 -4.85
N VAL A 7 39.80 21.87 -3.75
CA VAL A 7 39.07 22.32 -2.55
C VAL A 7 38.88 21.09 -1.64
N ALA A 8 39.40 21.20 -0.42
CA ALA A 8 38.97 20.42 0.72
C ALA A 8 37.79 21.17 1.38
N VAL A 9 36.64 20.52 1.52
CA VAL A 9 35.51 20.92 2.38
C VAL A 9 34.89 19.59 2.82
N ALA A 10 35.27 19.09 3.99
CA ALA A 10 34.68 19.42 5.30
C ALA A 10 33.28 18.82 5.44
N ALA A 11 33.22 17.79 6.28
CA ALA A 11 32.01 17.21 6.81
C ALA A 11 31.26 18.19 7.74
N ALA A 12 30.00 17.85 7.99
CA ALA A 12 29.03 18.40 8.95
C ALA A 12 28.04 19.43 8.39
N PRO A 13 26.87 19.66 9.03
CA PRO A 13 25.99 18.75 9.77
C PRO A 13 24.50 18.86 9.31
N LEU A 14 23.65 18.01 9.88
CA LEU A 14 22.18 18.03 9.81
C LEU A 14 21.60 19.41 10.16
N ILE A 15 20.68 19.93 9.34
CA ILE A 15 19.70 20.93 9.77
C ILE A 15 18.29 20.39 9.48
N LEU A 16 17.57 20.18 10.58
CA LEU A 16 16.14 19.96 10.67
C LEU A 16 15.39 21.13 10.01
N VAL A 17 14.59 20.84 9.01
CA VAL A 17 13.44 21.69 8.66
C VAL A 17 12.33 21.36 9.66
N ALA A 18 12.38 22.05 10.80
CA ALA A 18 11.19 22.36 11.57
C ALA A 18 10.46 23.50 10.83
N GLY A 19 9.14 23.37 10.74
CA GLY A 19 8.28 24.40 10.16
C GLY A 19 8.38 25.71 10.91
N CYS A 20 8.41 26.81 10.16
CA CYS A 20 8.09 28.13 10.66
C CYS A 20 6.56 28.31 10.69
N GLY A 21 5.97 28.01 11.84
CA GLY A 21 4.72 28.62 12.28
C GLY A 21 5.04 29.59 13.43
N ASP A 22 4.63 30.82 13.26
CA ASP A 22 4.98 32.03 14.02
C ASP A 22 4.44 32.03 15.48
N SER A 23 5.32 32.41 16.42
CA SER A 23 5.12 33.09 17.73
C SER A 23 4.14 32.54 18.80
N ASP A 24 4.67 32.03 19.95
CA ASP A 24 4.74 32.75 21.26
C ASP A 24 5.37 31.85 22.36
N GLU A 25 6.26 32.40 23.18
CA GLU A 25 6.86 31.74 24.37
C GLU A 25 5.92 31.83 25.59
N SER A 26 5.41 30.69 26.07
CA SER A 26 5.20 30.48 27.53
C SER A 26 4.69 29.08 27.85
N THR A 27 5.49 28.36 28.65
CA THR A 27 5.10 27.42 29.70
C THR A 27 3.80 26.62 29.50
N ALA A 28 3.88 25.41 28.91
CA ALA A 28 2.93 24.34 29.18
C ALA A 28 3.49 22.99 28.73
N SER A 29 3.31 21.99 29.59
CA SER A 29 3.50 20.56 29.39
C SER A 29 3.40 20.10 27.92
N ALA A 30 4.46 19.51 27.37
CA ALA A 30 4.34 18.73 26.15
C ALA A 30 3.57 17.43 26.46
N PRO A 31 2.39 17.18 25.85
CA PRO A 31 1.84 15.85 25.81
C PRO A 31 2.61 15.03 24.77
N ALA A 32 2.51 13.72 24.96
CA ALA A 32 3.20 12.66 24.25
C ALA A 32 3.14 12.75 22.72
N ASN A 33 4.17 12.19 22.09
CA ASN A 33 4.03 11.19 21.03
C ASN A 33 5.36 10.43 21.00
N GLY A 34 5.41 9.22 21.54
CA GLY A 34 4.64 8.12 20.99
C GLY A 34 5.68 7.19 20.39
N GLN A 35 6.23 6.38 21.28
CA GLN A 35 7.11 5.26 21.00
C GLN A 35 6.62 4.56 19.73
N ALA A 36 7.50 4.39 18.74
CA ALA A 36 7.24 3.54 17.59
C ALA A 36 7.17 2.07 18.07
N THR A 37 6.05 1.71 18.70
CA THR A 37 5.54 0.36 18.65
C THR A 37 5.22 0.08 17.20
N ALA A 38 5.90 -0.90 16.63
CA ALA A 38 5.55 -1.51 15.36
C ALA A 38 4.07 -1.90 15.41
N ASP A 39 3.23 -1.06 14.80
CA ASP A 39 1.80 -1.27 14.68
C ASP A 39 1.57 -2.04 13.36
N GLY A 40 1.79 -3.35 13.41
CA GLY A 40 1.56 -4.24 12.27
C GLY A 40 0.14 -4.15 11.73
N SER A 41 -0.82 -3.76 12.58
CA SER A 41 -2.20 -3.50 12.20
C SER A 41 -2.34 -2.27 11.30
N THR A 42 -1.67 -1.16 11.60
CA THR A 42 -1.75 0.07 10.77
C THR A 42 -1.16 -0.13 9.36
N ALA A 43 -0.05 -0.87 9.24
CA ALA A 43 0.56 -1.16 7.94
C ALA A 43 -0.32 -2.11 7.10
N GLN A 44 -0.99 -3.05 7.76
CA GLN A 44 -1.92 -4.00 7.13
C GLN A 44 -3.22 -3.29 6.70
N ASP A 45 -3.74 -2.38 7.53
CA ASP A 45 -4.90 -1.53 7.21
C ASP A 45 -4.61 -0.60 6.02
N ALA A 46 -3.41 -0.02 5.96
CA ALA A 46 -2.97 0.77 4.81
C ALA A 46 -2.88 -0.06 3.52
N ALA A 47 -2.36 -1.30 3.60
CA ALA A 47 -2.29 -2.20 2.45
C ALA A 47 -3.70 -2.61 1.96
N VAL A 48 -4.61 -2.91 2.89
CA VAL A 48 -6.03 -3.19 2.60
C VAL A 48 -6.70 -2.00 1.94
N SER A 49 -6.50 -0.79 2.47
CA SER A 49 -7.06 0.44 1.91
C SER A 49 -6.55 0.70 0.48
N VAL A 50 -5.25 0.53 0.24
CA VAL A 50 -4.66 0.66 -1.11
C VAL A 50 -5.24 -0.38 -2.08
N MET A 51 -5.37 -1.63 -1.65
CA MET A 51 -5.95 -2.69 -2.48
C MET A 51 -7.43 -2.42 -2.77
N CYS A 52 -8.19 -1.99 -1.77
CA CYS A 52 -9.60 -1.60 -1.92
C CYS A 52 -9.76 -0.44 -2.92
N ALA A 53 -8.89 0.58 -2.85
CA ALA A 53 -8.88 1.69 -3.80
C ALA A 53 -8.57 1.23 -5.24
N GLN A 54 -7.65 0.28 -5.43
CA GLN A 54 -7.35 -0.29 -6.74
C GLN A 54 -8.54 -1.07 -7.31
N VAL A 55 -9.20 -1.90 -6.49
CA VAL A 55 -10.40 -2.64 -6.89
C VAL A 55 -11.51 -1.68 -7.26
N THR A 56 -11.75 -0.66 -6.43
CA THR A 56 -12.78 0.36 -6.67
C THR A 56 -12.52 1.11 -7.98
N ALA A 57 -11.27 1.55 -8.22
CA ALA A 57 -10.90 2.23 -9.45
C ALA A 57 -11.07 1.33 -10.69
N PHE A 58 -10.75 0.04 -10.59
CA PHE A 58 -10.98 -0.93 -11.66
C PHE A 58 -12.47 -1.09 -11.96
N LEU A 59 -13.30 -1.22 -10.91
CA LEU A 59 -14.75 -1.36 -11.05
C LEU A 59 -15.41 -0.10 -11.62
N ASP A 60 -15.01 1.08 -11.14
CA ASP A 60 -15.54 2.36 -11.61
C ASP A 60 -15.16 2.62 -13.07
N SER A 61 -13.93 2.29 -13.46
CA SER A 61 -13.49 2.36 -14.86
C SER A 61 -14.27 1.39 -15.75
N SER A 62 -14.52 0.17 -15.26
CA SER A 62 -15.29 -0.84 -15.99
C SER A 62 -16.77 -0.45 -16.13
N GLN A 63 -17.32 0.19 -15.10
CA GLN A 63 -18.68 0.73 -15.12
C GLN A 63 -18.81 1.84 -16.15
N GLN A 64 -17.91 2.84 -16.14
CA GLN A 64 -17.93 3.94 -17.11
C GLN A 64 -17.82 3.44 -18.56
N GLN A 65 -17.02 2.39 -18.80
CA GLN A 65 -16.92 1.76 -20.11
C GLN A 65 -18.22 1.07 -20.52
N ALA A 66 -18.86 0.32 -19.61
CA ALA A 66 -20.13 -0.34 -19.87
C ALA A 66 -21.25 0.69 -20.14
N GLU A 67 -21.31 1.78 -19.36
CA GLU A 67 -22.25 2.88 -19.56
C GLU A 67 -22.05 3.55 -20.92
N SER A 68 -20.79 3.82 -21.31
CA SER A 68 -20.46 4.41 -22.62
C SER A 68 -20.83 3.50 -23.78
N ALA A 69 -20.82 2.18 -23.57
CA ALA A 69 -21.24 1.17 -24.55
C ALA A 69 -22.74 0.84 -24.49
N GLY A 70 -23.50 1.43 -23.56
CA GLY A 70 -24.92 1.11 -23.33
C GLY A 70 -25.17 -0.31 -22.82
N GLN A 71 -24.18 -0.93 -22.17
CA GLN A 71 -24.25 -2.28 -21.63
C GLN A 71 -24.61 -2.26 -20.13
N PRO A 72 -25.36 -3.27 -19.65
CA PRO A 72 -25.58 -3.43 -18.22
C PRO A 72 -24.25 -3.72 -17.50
N PHE A 73 -24.10 -3.19 -16.28
CA PHE A 73 -22.92 -3.41 -15.44
C PHE A 73 -23.33 -4.09 -14.14
N ASP A 74 -22.72 -5.24 -13.86
CA ASP A 74 -22.84 -5.93 -12.57
C ASP A 74 -21.52 -5.80 -11.82
N ARG A 75 -21.52 -4.94 -10.81
CA ARG A 75 -20.33 -4.64 -10.00
C ARG A 75 -19.84 -5.86 -9.23
N GLN A 76 -20.76 -6.71 -8.76
CA GLN A 76 -20.42 -7.90 -8.00
C GLN A 76 -19.78 -8.94 -8.92
N ALA A 77 -20.41 -9.22 -10.07
CA ALA A 77 -19.84 -10.14 -11.06
C ALA A 77 -18.44 -9.70 -11.54
N LYS A 78 -18.22 -8.39 -11.69
CA LYS A 78 -16.90 -7.85 -12.06
C LYS A 78 -15.87 -7.91 -10.94
N GLY A 79 -16.29 -7.78 -9.68
CA GLY A 79 -15.41 -8.02 -8.53
C GLY A 79 -15.00 -9.48 -8.42
N ASP A 80 -15.94 -10.41 -8.63
CA ASP A 80 -15.66 -11.84 -8.64
C ASP A 80 -14.72 -12.21 -9.79
N GLU A 81 -14.94 -11.69 -11.01
CA GLU A 81 -14.04 -11.86 -12.16
C GLU A 81 -12.62 -11.34 -11.89
N PHE A 82 -12.50 -10.20 -11.20
CA PHE A 82 -11.21 -9.65 -10.78
C PHE A 82 -10.51 -10.58 -9.77
N LEU A 83 -11.25 -11.08 -8.77
CA LEU A 83 -10.70 -12.02 -7.79
C LEU A 83 -10.28 -13.35 -8.43
N GLU A 84 -11.08 -13.89 -9.34
CA GLU A 84 -10.72 -15.10 -10.11
C GLU A 84 -9.47 -14.87 -10.95
N THR A 85 -9.34 -13.69 -11.56
CA THR A 85 -8.15 -13.31 -12.33
C THR A 85 -6.92 -13.22 -11.42
N LEU A 86 -7.05 -12.67 -10.21
CA LEU A 86 -5.97 -12.64 -9.22
C LEU A 86 -5.58 -14.05 -8.75
N LYS A 87 -6.57 -14.92 -8.51
CA LYS A 87 -6.34 -16.31 -8.10
C LYS A 87 -5.64 -17.10 -9.20
N ALA A 88 -6.05 -16.91 -10.46
CA ALA A 88 -5.46 -17.56 -11.63
C ALA A 88 -4.05 -17.03 -11.94
N ASN A 89 -3.82 -15.73 -11.71
CA ASN A 89 -2.53 -15.08 -11.88
C ASN A 89 -1.90 -14.85 -10.50
N GLY A 90 -1.46 -15.93 -9.85
CA GLY A 90 -0.91 -15.86 -8.49
C GLY A 90 0.28 -14.91 -8.30
N GLY A 91 0.98 -14.54 -9.37
CA GLY A 91 2.16 -13.66 -9.33
C GLY A 91 1.92 -12.30 -8.63
N PRO A 92 0.93 -11.49 -9.06
CA PRO A 92 0.53 -10.27 -8.35
C PRO A 92 0.25 -10.46 -6.86
N VAL A 93 -0.44 -11.54 -6.47
CA VAL A 93 -0.76 -11.81 -5.07
C VAL A 93 0.49 -12.17 -4.26
N VAL A 94 1.35 -13.02 -4.83
CA VAL A 94 2.63 -13.41 -4.22
C VAL A 94 3.55 -12.19 -4.08
N ALA A 95 3.58 -11.29 -5.06
CA ALA A 95 4.35 -10.06 -4.98
C ALA A 95 3.84 -9.13 -3.87
N ALA A 96 2.52 -8.96 -3.75
CA ALA A 96 1.91 -8.19 -2.68
C ALA A 96 2.20 -8.80 -1.29
N TYR A 97 2.06 -10.12 -1.17
CA TYR A 97 2.42 -10.85 0.04
C TYR A 97 3.89 -10.66 0.41
N ASN A 98 4.82 -10.77 -0.54
CA ASN A 98 6.25 -10.63 -0.27
C ASN A 98 6.63 -9.23 0.24
N GLN A 99 5.98 -8.16 -0.24
CA GLN A 99 6.19 -6.82 0.30
C GLN A 99 5.71 -6.72 1.75
N GLN A 100 4.58 -7.34 2.07
CA GLN A 100 4.08 -7.39 3.45
C GLN A 100 4.96 -8.26 4.35
N ALA A 101 5.41 -9.41 3.83
CA ALA A 101 6.28 -10.33 4.54
C ALA A 101 7.62 -9.66 4.89
N GLU A 102 8.20 -8.89 3.97
CA GLU A 102 9.40 -8.09 4.22
C GLU A 102 9.19 -7.09 5.36
N ALA A 103 8.07 -6.36 5.35
CA ALA A 103 7.73 -5.40 6.41
C ALA A 103 7.46 -6.08 7.77
N ALA A 104 6.92 -7.30 7.76
CA ALA A 104 6.60 -8.08 8.96
C ALA A 104 7.73 -9.00 9.43
N GLY A 105 8.86 -9.07 8.71
CA GLY A 105 9.94 -10.01 8.99
C GLY A 105 9.56 -11.49 8.77
N GLN A 106 8.56 -11.75 7.93
CA GLN A 106 8.11 -13.08 7.54
C GLN A 106 8.89 -13.59 6.31
N PRO A 107 8.99 -14.92 6.14
CA PRO A 107 9.65 -15.49 4.97
C PRO A 107 8.86 -15.17 3.68
N PRO A 108 9.54 -14.70 2.62
CA PRO A 108 8.89 -14.49 1.33
C PRO A 108 8.59 -15.83 0.65
N LEU A 109 7.58 -15.81 -0.21
CA LEU A 109 7.25 -16.87 -1.15
C LEU A 109 8.05 -16.72 -2.44
N ASP A 110 8.33 -17.84 -3.12
CA ASP A 110 9.04 -17.82 -4.39
C ASP A 110 8.11 -17.33 -5.52
N PRO A 111 8.40 -16.18 -6.18
CA PRO A 111 7.49 -15.61 -7.18
C PRO A 111 7.41 -16.40 -8.49
N ALA A 112 8.31 -17.35 -8.73
CA ALA A 112 8.31 -18.16 -9.94
C ALA A 112 7.45 -19.43 -9.81
N THR A 113 7.16 -19.86 -8.58
CA THR A 113 6.49 -21.14 -8.30
C THR A 113 5.30 -21.02 -7.37
N ALA A 114 5.25 -20.00 -6.52
CA ALA A 114 4.14 -19.80 -5.59
C ALA A 114 2.87 -19.37 -6.34
N THR A 115 1.76 -19.88 -5.83
CA THR A 115 0.41 -19.66 -6.33
C THR A 115 -0.44 -19.00 -5.25
N TRP A 116 -1.70 -18.72 -5.58
CA TRP A 116 -2.70 -18.27 -4.61
C TRP A 116 -2.77 -19.18 -3.37
N GLU A 117 -2.65 -20.50 -3.55
CA GLU A 117 -2.81 -21.46 -2.44
C GLU A 117 -1.63 -21.45 -1.45
N ASP A 118 -0.45 -21.04 -1.91
CA ASP A 118 0.76 -20.91 -1.10
C ASP A 118 0.76 -19.65 -0.23
N VAL A 119 -0.10 -18.67 -0.57
CA VAL A 119 -0.30 -17.46 0.23
C VAL A 119 -1.02 -17.85 1.54
N PRO A 120 -0.54 -17.37 2.70
CA PRO A 120 -1.19 -17.65 3.98
C PRO A 120 -2.68 -17.29 3.97
N ALA A 121 -3.49 -18.11 4.65
CA ALA A 121 -4.95 -17.95 4.66
C ALA A 121 -5.36 -16.54 5.12
N GLU A 122 -4.71 -16.00 6.16
CA GLU A 122 -4.98 -14.64 6.65
C GLU A 122 -4.79 -13.57 5.57
N ALA A 123 -3.75 -13.69 4.74
CA ALA A 123 -3.51 -12.76 3.65
C ALA A 123 -4.54 -12.95 2.51
N ARG A 124 -4.95 -14.19 2.22
CA ARG A 124 -6.03 -14.47 1.26
C ARG A 124 -7.36 -13.87 1.70
N ASP A 125 -7.74 -14.08 2.96
CA ASP A 125 -8.97 -13.53 3.56
C ASP A 125 -8.98 -12.00 3.50
N LEU A 126 -7.84 -11.35 3.74
CA LEU A 126 -7.71 -9.90 3.63
C LEU A 126 -7.90 -9.41 2.18
N ILE A 127 -7.35 -10.13 1.20
CA ILE A 127 -7.54 -9.81 -0.23
C ILE A 127 -9.01 -9.99 -0.62
N GLU A 128 -9.63 -11.09 -0.22
CA GLU A 128 -11.04 -11.37 -0.49
C GLU A 128 -11.96 -10.31 0.15
N GLN A 129 -11.69 -9.92 1.39
CA GLN A 129 -12.40 -8.82 2.05
C GLN A 129 -12.17 -7.48 1.35
N SER A 130 -10.94 -7.17 0.91
CA SER A 130 -10.63 -5.93 0.18
C SER A 130 -11.39 -5.85 -1.14
N VAL A 131 -11.52 -6.98 -1.85
CA VAL A 131 -12.30 -7.04 -3.09
C VAL A 131 -13.79 -6.84 -2.79
N GLN A 132 -14.34 -7.53 -1.78
CA GLN A 132 -15.75 -7.36 -1.39
C GLN A 132 -16.06 -5.93 -0.91
N ALA A 133 -15.14 -5.31 -0.17
CA ALA A 133 -15.21 -3.92 0.24
C ALA A 133 -15.25 -2.98 -0.98
N GLY A 134 -14.35 -3.17 -1.95
CA GLY A 134 -14.35 -2.38 -3.19
C GLY A 134 -15.59 -2.59 -4.08
N VAL A 135 -16.15 -3.80 -4.09
CA VAL A 135 -17.43 -4.12 -4.76
C VAL A 135 -18.57 -3.37 -4.09
N SER A 136 -18.64 -3.39 -2.76
CA SER A 136 -19.69 -2.69 -2.00
C SER A 136 -19.49 -1.17 -1.94
N GLY A 137 -18.32 -0.66 -2.35
CA GLY A 137 -17.95 0.75 -2.25
C GLY A 137 -17.59 1.20 -0.83
N ASN A 138 -17.33 0.26 0.08
CA ASN A 138 -17.00 0.52 1.48
C ASN A 138 -15.49 0.30 1.75
N CYS A 139 -14.67 1.07 1.04
CA CYS A 139 -13.32 1.41 1.48
C CYS A 139 -13.39 2.64 2.41
#